data_AF-A0A847V8I7-F1
#
_entry.id   AF-A0A847V8I7-F1
#
_cell.length_a   1.000
_cell.length_b   1.000
_cell.length_c   1.000
_cell.angle_alpha   90.00
_cell.angle_beta   90.00
_cell.angle_gamma   90.00
#
_symmetry.space_group_name_H-M   'P 1'
#
loop_
_entity.id
_entity.type
_entity.pdbx_description
1 polymer ?
#
loop_
_entity_poly.entity_id
_entity_poly.type
_entity_poly.pdbx_seq_one_letter_code
_entity_poly.pdbx_strand_id
1 'polypeptide(L)'
;MKRLPVALLALLLLATTGTAASVEIQPDRILDGETVTIEIGRLADGVVFSLLLEGSVETSPSGTFAFRTVDLSMPFSLEQGQVTASLEQTETNELVVQRGDALVTMSGGSTEGAFEVEREISIGAGTYDEISLTGTAAPGATEVRTSLALTGIKRGPADSTISFRVRGVTRGSMKITILENAEQVFSKNIALGPPPTPTPAPTQAAGTVVPVLSAVVWILAGFRRR
;
A
#
# COMPACT_ATOMS: atom_id res chain seq x y z
N MET A 1 7.29 63.27 1.18
CA MET A 1 6.44 62.18 1.70
C MET A 1 6.14 61.20 0.56
N LYS A 2 6.02 59.90 0.87
CA LYS A 2 5.64 58.77 -0.02
C LYS A 2 6.75 58.12 -0.89
N ARG A 3 7.72 57.47 -0.25
CA ARG A 3 8.44 56.29 -0.80
C ARG A 3 8.14 55.02 0.00
N LEU A 4 6.90 54.88 0.46
CA LEU A 4 6.44 53.79 1.32
C LEU A 4 5.71 52.59 0.64
N PRO A 5 5.42 52.52 -0.68
CA PRO A 5 4.68 51.36 -1.19
C PRO A 5 5.57 50.17 -1.58
N VAL A 6 6.87 50.36 -1.81
CA VAL A 6 7.76 49.30 -2.30
C VAL A 6 8.29 48.41 -1.17
N ALA A 7 8.51 48.96 0.02
CA ALA A 7 8.96 48.19 1.18
C ALA A 7 7.86 47.25 1.75
N LEU A 8 6.58 47.62 1.59
CA LEU A 8 5.46 46.81 2.07
C LEU A 8 5.16 45.63 1.12
N LEU A 9 5.43 45.78 -0.18
CA LEU A 9 5.26 44.71 -1.17
C LEU A 9 6.40 43.67 -1.09
N ALA A 10 7.61 44.08 -0.73
CA ALA A 10 8.74 43.16 -0.51
C ALA A 10 8.58 42.31 0.76
N LEU A 11 7.85 42.78 1.76
CA LEU A 11 7.58 42.04 3.00
C LEU A 11 6.47 40.99 2.83
N LEU A 12 5.61 41.12 1.81
CA LEU A 12 4.53 40.16 1.51
C LEU A 12 5.00 38.96 0.67
N LEU A 13 6.25 38.97 0.18
CA LEU A 13 6.86 37.91 -0.64
C LEU A 13 7.82 37.01 0.14
N LEU A 14 7.75 37.01 1.47
CA LEU A 14 8.25 35.91 2.29
C LEU A 14 7.36 34.68 2.06
N ALA A 15 7.39 34.16 0.83
CA ALA A 15 6.99 32.80 0.54
C ALA A 15 7.89 31.93 1.41
N THR A 16 7.35 31.44 2.53
CA THR A 16 7.97 30.41 3.32
C THR A 16 8.18 29.24 2.38
N THR A 17 9.41 29.01 1.94
CA THR A 17 9.79 27.77 1.28
C THR A 17 9.67 26.68 2.35
N GLY A 18 8.45 26.16 2.53
CA GLY A 18 8.22 24.98 3.33
C GLY A 18 9.07 23.87 2.73
N THR A 19 9.96 23.30 3.53
CA THR A 19 10.66 22.09 3.12
C THR A 19 9.63 20.97 3.10
N ALA A 20 9.45 20.32 1.94
CA ALA A 20 8.56 19.18 1.81
C ALA A 20 8.89 18.11 2.86
N ALA A 21 7.86 17.47 3.42
CA ALA A 21 8.04 16.35 4.33
C ALA A 21 8.88 15.25 3.66
N SER A 22 9.79 14.65 4.42
CA SER A 22 10.48 13.42 4.01
C SER A 22 9.68 12.22 4.52
N VAL A 23 9.56 11.19 3.69
CA VAL A 23 8.85 9.95 4.05
C VAL A 23 9.71 8.76 3.68
N GLU A 24 9.87 7.83 4.62
CA GLU A 24 10.42 6.50 4.39
C GLU A 24 9.46 5.44 4.91
N ILE A 25 9.27 4.36 4.16
CA ILE A 25 8.38 3.25 4.54
C ILE A 25 9.13 1.94 4.45
N GLN A 26 9.06 1.13 5.51
CA GLN A 26 9.63 -0.22 5.56
C GLN A 26 8.60 -1.20 6.15
N PRO A 27 8.62 -2.50 5.77
CA PRO A 27 9.48 -3.14 4.76
C PRO A 27 8.97 -2.96 3.31
N ASP A 28 9.59 -3.65 2.33
CA ASP A 28 9.12 -3.76 0.93
C ASP A 28 8.18 -4.95 0.69
N ARG A 29 8.11 -5.86 1.66
CA ARG A 29 7.23 -7.02 1.68
C ARG A 29 6.78 -7.26 3.11
N ILE A 30 5.50 -7.56 3.29
CA ILE A 30 4.90 -7.81 4.61
C ILE A 30 4.44 -9.26 4.67
N LEU A 31 4.97 -10.00 5.63
CA LEU A 31 4.42 -11.27 6.07
C LEU A 31 3.32 -11.04 7.12
N ASP A 32 2.44 -12.02 7.31
CA ASP A 32 1.37 -11.91 8.31
C ASP A 32 1.95 -11.64 9.71
N GLY A 33 1.52 -10.54 10.32
CA GLY A 33 1.96 -10.07 11.63
C GLY A 33 3.24 -9.25 11.65
N GLU A 34 3.86 -8.99 10.50
CA GLU A 34 5.03 -8.13 10.39
C GLU A 34 4.65 -6.66 10.56
N THR A 35 5.58 -5.90 11.16
CA THR A 35 5.39 -4.46 11.43
C THR A 35 5.79 -3.63 10.23
N VAL A 36 4.90 -2.74 9.82
CA VAL A 36 5.14 -1.64 8.91
C VAL A 36 5.53 -0.41 9.72
N THR A 37 6.55 0.30 9.25
CA THR A 37 7.02 1.56 9.84
C THR A 37 7.04 2.62 8.75
N ILE A 38 6.48 3.79 9.07
CA ILE A 38 6.46 4.98 8.23
C ILE A 38 7.17 6.07 9.03
N GLU A 39 8.38 6.40 8.63
CA GLU A 39 9.13 7.53 9.18
C GLU A 39 8.78 8.79 8.40
N ILE A 40 8.37 9.82 9.12
CA ILE A 40 7.97 11.12 8.58
C ILE A 40 8.87 12.17 9.20
N GLY A 41 9.54 12.95 8.37
CA GLY A 41 10.39 14.06 8.80
C GLY A 41 9.87 15.39 8.28
N ARG A 42 9.99 16.44 9.10
CA ARG A 42 9.68 17.83 8.74
C ARG A 42 8.22 18.08 8.32
N LEU A 43 7.28 17.25 8.77
CA LEU A 43 5.86 17.49 8.50
C LEU A 43 5.34 18.59 9.43
N ALA A 44 5.06 19.77 8.89
CA ALA A 44 4.70 20.94 9.68
C ALA A 44 3.41 20.75 10.48
N ASP A 45 3.31 21.39 11.65
CA ASP A 45 2.08 21.42 12.43
C ASP A 45 1.00 22.25 11.73
N GLY A 46 -0.26 21.81 11.80
CA GLY A 46 -1.39 22.52 11.22
C GLY A 46 -1.60 22.34 9.71
N VAL A 47 -0.78 21.55 9.03
CA VAL A 47 -1.05 21.12 7.64
C VAL A 47 -2.15 20.08 7.60
N VAL A 48 -2.84 19.98 6.46
CA VAL A 48 -3.74 18.84 6.21
C VAL A 48 -2.88 17.64 5.86
N PHE A 49 -3.00 16.57 6.64
CA PHE A 49 -2.32 15.31 6.42
C PHE A 49 -3.35 14.24 6.05
N SER A 50 -3.00 13.38 5.10
CA SER A 50 -3.76 12.17 4.78
C SER A 50 -2.85 10.95 4.71
N LEU A 51 -3.25 9.87 5.37
CA LEU A 51 -2.69 8.53 5.20
C LEU A 51 -3.74 7.64 4.52
N LEU A 52 -3.41 7.12 3.35
CA LEU A 52 -4.26 6.20 2.59
C LEU A 52 -3.58 4.83 2.56
N LEU A 53 -4.31 3.81 3.00
CA LEU A 53 -3.92 2.41 2.95
C LEU A 53 -4.88 1.69 1.99
N GLU A 54 -4.39 1.31 0.83
CA GLU A 54 -5.18 0.61 -0.18
C GLU A 54 -4.65 -0.81 -0.33
N GLY A 55 -5.45 -1.80 0.02
CA GLY A 55 -5.12 -3.22 -0.07
C GLY A 55 -5.82 -3.91 -1.22
N SER A 56 -5.15 -4.91 -1.77
CA SER A 56 -5.67 -5.83 -2.79
C SER A 56 -5.29 -7.22 -2.33
N VAL A 57 -6.27 -8.03 -1.92
CA VAL A 57 -6.03 -9.31 -1.24
C VAL A 57 -6.70 -10.44 -2.00
N GLU A 58 -5.93 -11.50 -2.29
CA GLU A 58 -6.48 -12.70 -2.92
C GLU A 58 -7.55 -13.34 -2.04
N THR A 59 -8.64 -13.80 -2.66
CA THR A 59 -9.73 -14.50 -1.98
C THR A 59 -10.28 -15.62 -2.86
N SER A 60 -11.08 -16.50 -2.26
CA SER A 60 -11.91 -17.43 -3.01
C SER A 60 -13.30 -16.82 -3.24
N PRO A 61 -13.97 -17.14 -4.35
CA PRO A 61 -15.37 -16.73 -4.56
C PRO A 61 -16.26 -17.17 -3.40
N SER A 62 -17.09 -16.25 -2.88
CA SER A 62 -17.91 -16.45 -1.66
C SER A 62 -17.11 -16.82 -0.39
N GLY A 63 -15.78 -16.71 -0.43
CA GLY A 63 -14.90 -16.95 0.70
C GLY A 63 -14.94 -15.82 1.72
N THR A 64 -14.44 -16.09 2.92
CA THR A 64 -14.21 -15.04 3.90
C THR A 64 -12.88 -14.36 3.64
N PHE A 65 -12.81 -13.06 3.90
CA PHE A 65 -11.57 -12.30 3.89
C PHE A 65 -11.44 -11.53 5.21
N ALA A 66 -10.20 -11.21 5.56
CA ALA A 66 -9.92 -10.32 6.69
C ALA A 66 -8.66 -9.49 6.39
N PHE A 67 -8.78 -8.18 6.52
CA PHE A 67 -7.66 -7.26 6.52
C PHE A 67 -7.66 -6.54 7.87
N ARG A 68 -6.63 -6.75 8.68
CA ARG A 68 -6.52 -6.14 10.01
C ARG A 68 -5.24 -5.34 10.12
N THR A 69 -5.38 -4.12 10.59
CA THR A 69 -4.29 -3.27 11.06
C THR A 69 -4.31 -3.32 12.57
N VAL A 70 -3.24 -3.81 13.20
CA VAL A 70 -3.15 -4.04 14.64
C VAL A 70 -2.02 -3.19 15.21
N ASP A 71 -2.21 -2.66 16.42
CA ASP A 71 -1.26 -1.77 17.11
C ASP A 71 -0.86 -0.56 16.26
N LEU A 72 -1.82 0.08 15.59
CA LEU A 72 -1.56 1.31 14.86
C LEU A 72 -1.18 2.42 15.83
N SER A 73 0.08 2.81 15.82
CA SER A 73 0.62 3.92 16.61
C SER A 73 0.57 5.21 15.80
N MET A 74 -0.24 6.16 16.26
CA MET A 74 -0.35 7.51 15.71
C MET A 74 0.41 8.51 16.59
N PRO A 75 1.52 9.11 16.12
CA PRO A 75 2.38 9.99 16.93
C PRO A 75 1.85 11.43 17.06
N PHE A 76 0.83 11.79 16.31
CA PHE A 76 0.16 13.09 16.31
C PHE A 76 -1.35 12.90 16.12
N SER A 77 -2.16 13.89 16.50
CA SER A 77 -3.60 13.87 16.21
C SER A 77 -3.90 14.49 14.85
N LEU A 78 -5.06 14.13 14.31
CA LEU A 78 -5.67 14.75 13.14
C LEU A 78 -6.98 15.38 13.59
N GLU A 79 -6.97 16.69 13.81
CA GLU A 79 -8.14 17.47 14.19
C GLU A 79 -9.03 17.76 12.97
N GLN A 80 -10.34 17.93 13.19
CA GLN A 80 -11.31 18.04 12.09
C GLN A 80 -11.15 16.86 11.12
N GLY A 81 -10.94 15.67 11.70
CA GLY A 81 -10.55 14.50 10.96
C GLY A 81 -11.70 13.87 10.20
N GLN A 82 -11.35 13.04 9.23
CA GLN A 82 -12.25 12.20 8.48
C GLN A 82 -11.64 10.81 8.37
N VAL A 83 -12.45 9.79 8.63
CA VAL A 83 -12.12 8.39 8.39
C VAL A 83 -13.04 7.90 7.29
N THR A 84 -12.43 7.42 6.20
CA THR A 84 -13.14 6.73 5.12
C THR A 84 -12.62 5.31 5.02
N ALA A 85 -13.52 4.34 4.98
CA ALA A 85 -13.18 2.95 4.74
C ALA A 85 -14.06 2.40 3.63
N SER A 86 -13.46 1.69 2.67
CA SER A 86 -14.21 1.04 1.60
C SER A 86 -13.75 -0.38 1.34
N LEU A 87 -14.68 -1.18 0.85
CA LEU A 87 -14.49 -2.54 0.39
C LEU A 87 -15.15 -2.69 -0.97
N GLU A 88 -14.46 -3.34 -1.90
CA GLU A 88 -14.99 -3.69 -3.22
C GLU A 88 -14.85 -5.19 -3.47
N GLN A 89 -15.72 -5.72 -4.33
CA GLN A 89 -15.82 -7.14 -4.65
C GLN A 89 -16.27 -8.00 -3.45
N THR A 90 -17.12 -7.43 -2.60
CA THR A 90 -17.64 -8.08 -1.38
C THR A 90 -19.16 -8.20 -1.39
N GLU A 91 -19.71 -9.04 -0.51
CA GLU A 91 -21.14 -9.23 -0.31
C GLU A 91 -21.58 -8.80 1.10
N THR A 92 -20.86 -9.27 2.13
CA THR A 92 -21.04 -8.85 3.52
C THR A 92 -19.77 -8.22 4.05
N ASN A 93 -19.91 -7.25 4.94
CA ASN A 93 -18.80 -6.45 5.43
C ASN A 93 -18.97 -6.12 6.91
N GLU A 94 -17.84 -6.06 7.61
CA GLU A 94 -17.73 -5.58 8.98
C GLU A 94 -16.45 -4.74 9.10
N LEU A 95 -16.61 -3.52 9.59
CA LEU A 95 -15.56 -2.62 10.03
C LEU A 95 -15.54 -2.61 11.55
N VAL A 96 -14.38 -2.92 12.13
CA VAL A 96 -14.13 -2.79 13.58
C VAL A 96 -13.02 -1.79 13.82
N VAL A 97 -13.22 -0.91 14.80
CA VAL A 97 -12.18 -0.01 15.33
C VAL A 97 -12.15 -0.16 16.85
N GLN A 98 -11.00 -0.56 17.38
CA GLN A 98 -10.79 -0.74 18.81
C GLN A 98 -9.66 0.17 19.31
N ARG A 99 -9.91 0.80 20.46
CA ARG A 99 -8.93 1.61 21.19
C ARG A 99 -9.17 1.55 22.69
N GLY A 100 -8.30 0.86 23.42
CA GLY A 100 -8.51 0.50 24.81
C GLY A 100 -9.83 -0.25 24.99
N ASP A 101 -10.66 0.26 25.90
CA ASP A 101 -12.00 -0.29 26.16
C ASP A 101 -13.07 0.19 25.15
N ALA A 102 -12.73 1.13 24.25
CA ALA A 102 -13.66 1.63 23.24
C ALA A 102 -13.65 0.72 22.01
N LEU A 103 -14.83 0.22 21.63
CA LEU A 103 -15.04 -0.62 20.46
C LEU A 103 -16.17 -0.04 19.61
N VAL A 104 -15.91 0.15 18.33
CA VAL A 104 -16.91 0.54 17.33
C VAL A 104 -16.97 -0.54 16.28
N THR A 105 -18.17 -1.07 16.04
CA THR A 105 -18.44 -2.05 15.00
C THR A 105 -19.49 -1.50 14.04
N MET A 106 -19.23 -1.61 12.74
CA MET A 106 -20.15 -1.24 11.68
C MET A 106 -20.24 -2.40 10.70
N SER A 107 -21.44 -2.95 10.51
CA SER A 107 -21.67 -4.06 9.61
C SER A 107 -22.70 -3.71 8.54
N GLY A 108 -22.53 -4.24 7.34
CA GLY A 108 -23.48 -4.02 6.25
C GLY A 108 -23.23 -4.91 5.04
N GLY A 109 -24.25 -5.06 4.20
CA GLY A 109 -24.10 -5.67 2.88
C GLY A 109 -23.52 -4.68 1.87
N SER A 110 -22.93 -5.20 0.81
CA SER A 110 -22.47 -4.38 -0.32
C SER A 110 -23.61 -4.02 -1.27
N THR A 111 -23.55 -2.82 -1.84
CA THR A 111 -24.36 -2.39 -2.98
C THR A 111 -23.49 -2.41 -4.23
N GLU A 112 -23.89 -3.14 -5.27
CA GLU A 112 -23.09 -3.32 -6.50
C GLU A 112 -21.66 -3.83 -6.24
N GLY A 113 -21.50 -4.63 -5.17
CA GLY A 113 -20.20 -5.18 -4.76
C GLY A 113 -19.31 -4.21 -3.99
N ALA A 114 -19.79 -3.01 -3.64
CA ALA A 114 -19.08 -2.02 -2.86
C ALA A 114 -19.75 -1.74 -1.50
N PHE A 115 -18.93 -1.48 -0.49
CA PHE A 115 -19.33 -1.01 0.83
C PHE A 115 -18.43 0.16 1.22
N GLU A 116 -19.02 1.23 1.73
CA GLU A 116 -18.30 2.45 2.09
C GLU A 116 -18.83 3.01 3.40
N VAL A 117 -17.91 3.49 4.23
CA VAL A 117 -18.17 4.18 5.48
C VAL A 117 -17.36 5.46 5.49
N GLU A 118 -18.03 6.57 5.79
CA GLU A 118 -17.40 7.85 6.03
C GLU A 118 -17.86 8.42 7.39
N ARG A 119 -16.89 8.94 8.16
CA ARG A 119 -17.13 9.56 9.47
C ARG A 119 -16.23 10.78 9.66
N GLU A 120 -16.85 11.92 9.97
CA GLU A 120 -16.14 13.11 10.46
C GLU A 120 -15.87 12.96 11.96
N ILE A 121 -14.61 12.73 12.32
CA ILE A 121 -14.16 12.56 13.70
C ILE A 121 -12.68 12.91 13.83
N SER A 122 -12.30 13.66 14.88
CA SER A 122 -10.88 13.86 15.20
C SER A 122 -10.22 12.52 15.55
N ILE A 123 -9.02 12.29 15.00
CA ILE A 123 -8.24 11.07 15.21
C ILE A 123 -7.14 11.41 16.22
N GLY A 124 -7.32 11.02 17.48
CA GLY A 124 -6.38 11.35 18.54
C GLY A 124 -5.07 10.55 18.46
N ALA A 125 -3.93 11.19 18.76
CA ALA A 125 -2.64 10.52 18.91
C ALA A 125 -2.70 9.36 19.93
N GLY A 126 -1.92 8.32 19.72
CA GLY A 126 -1.84 7.11 20.56
C GLY A 126 -1.98 5.83 19.75
N THR A 127 -2.17 4.71 20.45
CA THR A 127 -2.31 3.39 19.82
C THR A 127 -3.78 3.04 19.61
N TYR A 128 -4.10 2.53 18.43
CA TYR A 128 -5.34 1.86 18.08
C TYR A 128 -5.06 0.35 18.05
N ASP A 129 -5.79 -0.41 18.86
CA ASP A 129 -5.50 -1.83 19.06
C ASP A 129 -5.82 -2.62 17.79
N GLU A 130 -6.96 -2.33 17.17
CA GLU A 130 -7.37 -2.97 15.92
C GLU A 130 -8.18 -2.00 15.04
N ILE A 131 -7.88 -2.01 13.75
CA ILE A 131 -8.76 -1.53 12.68
C ILE A 131 -8.89 -2.68 11.70
N SER A 132 -10.06 -3.30 11.61
CA SER A 132 -10.26 -4.44 10.72
C SER A 132 -11.44 -4.27 9.77
N LEU A 133 -11.22 -4.77 8.56
CA LEU A 133 -12.19 -4.85 7.48
C LEU A 133 -12.31 -6.33 7.11
N THR A 134 -13.47 -6.91 7.40
CA THR A 134 -13.72 -8.34 7.23
C THR A 134 -15.06 -8.58 6.55
N GLY A 135 -15.29 -9.79 6.07
CA GLY A 135 -16.56 -10.13 5.45
C GLY A 135 -16.49 -11.32 4.51
N THR A 136 -17.42 -11.36 3.56
CA THR A 136 -17.45 -12.35 2.48
C THR A 136 -17.23 -11.69 1.12
N ALA A 137 -16.43 -12.35 0.28
CA ALA A 137 -16.19 -11.95 -1.09
C ALA A 137 -17.44 -12.21 -1.96
N ALA A 138 -17.62 -11.44 -3.02
CA ALA A 138 -18.71 -11.66 -3.97
C ALA A 138 -18.58 -13.04 -4.68
N PRO A 139 -19.67 -13.63 -5.22
CA PRO A 139 -19.66 -14.98 -5.81
C PRO A 139 -18.74 -15.24 -7.01
N GLY A 140 -18.08 -14.21 -7.56
CA GLY A 140 -17.09 -14.33 -8.63
C GLY A 140 -15.75 -13.66 -8.32
N ALA A 141 -15.60 -13.10 -7.12
CA ALA A 141 -14.41 -12.37 -6.73
C ALA A 141 -13.26 -13.34 -6.43
N THR A 142 -12.11 -13.07 -7.04
CA THR A 142 -10.82 -13.71 -6.73
C THR A 142 -9.88 -12.79 -5.96
N GLU A 143 -10.31 -11.54 -5.78
CA GLU A 143 -9.61 -10.49 -5.07
C GLU A 143 -10.64 -9.57 -4.39
N VAL A 144 -10.33 -9.10 -3.19
CA VAL A 144 -11.05 -8.02 -2.51
C VAL A 144 -10.15 -6.79 -2.47
N ARG A 145 -10.71 -5.63 -2.78
CA ARG A 145 -10.02 -4.34 -2.63
C ARG A 145 -10.52 -3.66 -1.38
N THR A 146 -9.59 -3.10 -0.62
CA THR A 146 -9.86 -2.39 0.62
C THR A 146 -9.18 -1.04 0.59
N SER A 147 -9.84 -0.03 1.14
CA SER A 147 -9.25 1.29 1.38
C SER A 147 -9.53 1.72 2.81
N LEU A 148 -8.53 2.32 3.45
CA LEU A 148 -8.67 3.10 4.68
C LEU A 148 -7.95 4.43 4.47
N ALA A 149 -8.67 5.53 4.60
CA ALA A 149 -8.14 6.88 4.57
C ALA A 149 -8.34 7.55 5.92
N LEU A 150 -7.24 8.09 6.47
CA LEU A 150 -7.21 8.89 7.69
C LEU A 150 -6.75 10.29 7.31
N THR A 151 -7.64 11.28 7.38
CA THR A 151 -7.35 12.67 6.98
C THR A 151 -7.65 13.63 8.13
N GLY A 152 -6.90 14.73 8.23
CA GLY A 152 -7.26 15.87 9.08
C GLY A 152 -6.12 16.86 9.27
N ILE A 153 -6.34 17.86 10.11
CA ILE A 153 -5.35 18.88 10.45
C ILE A 153 -4.40 18.31 11.50
N LYS A 154 -3.14 18.13 11.12
CA LYS A 154 -2.11 17.59 12.01
C LYS A 154 -1.88 18.46 13.23
N ARG A 155 -1.86 17.83 14.41
CA ARG A 155 -1.37 18.41 15.68
C ARG A 155 -0.34 17.51 16.37
N GLY A 156 0.91 17.96 16.44
CA GLY A 156 1.97 17.23 17.15
C GLY A 156 3.38 17.43 16.55
N PRO A 157 4.33 16.54 16.89
CA PRO A 157 5.74 16.66 16.51
C PRO A 157 5.97 16.68 14.99
N ALA A 158 6.96 17.43 14.50
CA ALA A 158 7.25 17.49 13.07
C ALA A 158 7.88 16.21 12.53
N ASP A 159 8.78 15.61 13.32
CA ASP A 159 9.39 14.31 13.05
C ASP A 159 8.63 13.24 13.84
N SER A 160 8.29 12.14 13.18
CA SER A 160 7.30 11.19 13.70
C SER A 160 7.42 9.84 13.03
N THR A 161 7.02 8.80 13.76
CA THR A 161 6.97 7.43 13.24
C THR A 161 5.57 6.89 13.43
N ILE A 162 4.90 6.52 12.33
CA ILE A 162 3.67 5.72 12.36
C ILE A 162 4.07 4.26 12.21
N SER A 163 3.51 3.38 13.03
CA SER A 163 3.78 1.94 12.93
C SER A 163 2.50 1.13 13.10
N PHE A 164 2.39 0.00 12.42
CA PHE A 164 1.27 -0.94 12.59
C PHE A 164 1.67 -2.34 12.11
N ARG A 165 0.93 -3.37 12.54
CA ARG A 165 1.07 -4.74 12.03
C ARG A 165 -0.09 -5.08 11.13
N VAL A 166 0.18 -5.78 10.03
CA VAL A 166 -0.88 -6.26 9.13
C VAL A 166 -1.17 -7.73 9.42
N ARG A 167 -2.45 -8.10 9.56
CA ARG A 167 -2.91 -9.47 9.83
C ARG A 167 -4.06 -9.88 8.91
N GLY A 168 -4.19 -11.18 8.68
CA GLY A 168 -5.27 -11.79 7.90
C GLY A 168 -5.00 -11.88 6.39
N VAL A 169 -3.79 -11.53 5.96
CA VAL A 169 -3.40 -11.47 4.54
C VAL A 169 -2.51 -12.64 4.15
N THR A 170 -2.95 -13.41 3.15
CA THR A 170 -2.19 -14.56 2.63
C THR A 170 -1.30 -14.16 1.45
N ARG A 171 -1.86 -13.42 0.49
CA ARG A 171 -1.17 -12.85 -0.68
C ARG A 171 -1.90 -11.62 -1.17
N GLY A 172 -1.16 -10.71 -1.78
CA GLY A 172 -1.73 -9.49 -2.35
C GLY A 172 -0.72 -8.35 -2.43
N SER A 173 -1.24 -7.13 -2.43
CA SER A 173 -0.46 -5.90 -2.37
C SER A 173 -1.13 -4.87 -1.49
N MET A 174 -0.33 -4.01 -0.85
CA MET A 174 -0.80 -2.82 -0.17
C MET A 174 -0.08 -1.60 -0.73
N LYS A 175 -0.83 -0.58 -1.12
CA LYS A 175 -0.30 0.73 -1.47
C LYS A 175 -0.50 1.66 -0.28
N ILE A 176 0.57 2.29 0.15
CA ILE A 176 0.52 3.34 1.16
C ILE A 176 0.78 4.66 0.45
N THR A 177 -0.12 5.62 0.61
CA THR A 177 -0.01 6.96 0.05
C THR A 177 -0.10 7.99 1.17
N ILE A 178 0.81 8.96 1.16
CA ILE A 178 0.81 10.09 2.09
C ILE A 178 0.59 11.36 1.30
N LEU A 179 -0.34 12.18 1.78
CA LEU A 179 -0.62 13.50 1.21
C LEU A 179 -0.41 14.59 2.25
N GLU A 180 0.16 15.71 1.79
CA GLU A 180 0.25 16.97 2.52
C GLU A 180 -0.54 18.02 1.72
N ASN A 181 -1.56 18.63 2.33
CA ASN A 181 -2.45 19.59 1.68
C ASN A 181 -3.05 19.05 0.36
N ALA A 182 -3.45 17.78 0.37
CA ALA A 182 -3.95 17.03 -0.78
C ALA A 182 -2.95 16.81 -1.94
N GLU A 183 -1.68 17.19 -1.77
CA GLU A 183 -0.60 16.84 -2.69
C GLU A 183 0.09 15.55 -2.24
N GLN A 184 0.27 14.60 -3.16
CA GLN A 184 0.97 13.36 -2.86
C GLN A 184 2.47 13.64 -2.63
N VAL A 185 2.91 13.49 -1.38
CA VAL A 185 4.32 13.60 -1.02
C VAL A 185 5.05 12.27 -1.13
N PHE A 186 4.33 11.16 -0.97
CA PHE A 186 4.91 9.81 -1.07
C PHE A 186 3.86 8.77 -1.46
N SER A 187 4.29 7.74 -2.20
CA SER A 187 3.49 6.54 -2.43
C SER A 187 4.40 5.33 -2.61
N LYS A 188 4.02 4.20 -2.01
CA LYS A 188 4.77 2.93 -2.11
C LYS A 188 3.81 1.75 -2.18
N ASN A 189 4.05 0.88 -3.16
CA ASN A 189 3.45 -0.45 -3.22
C ASN A 189 4.32 -1.45 -2.45
N ILE A 190 3.68 -2.25 -1.60
CA ILE A 190 4.30 -3.26 -0.75
C ILE A 190 3.65 -4.60 -1.06
N ALA A 191 4.47 -5.63 -1.30
CA ALA A 191 3.96 -6.97 -1.56
C ALA A 191 3.48 -7.63 -0.25
N LEU A 192 2.34 -8.31 -0.28
CA LEU A 192 1.83 -9.07 0.86
C LEU A 192 2.08 -10.56 0.67
N GLY A 193 2.47 -11.24 1.73
CA GLY A 193 2.68 -12.69 1.74
C GLY A 193 4.07 -13.14 1.26
N PRO A 194 4.32 -14.47 1.29
CA PRO A 194 5.62 -15.03 0.96
C PRO A 194 5.98 -14.80 -0.52
N PRO A 195 7.28 -14.65 -0.84
CA PRO A 195 7.72 -14.55 -2.22
C PRO A 195 7.29 -15.80 -3.01
N PRO A 196 7.04 -15.68 -4.32
CA PRO A 196 6.76 -16.83 -5.15
C PRO A 196 7.96 -17.80 -5.11
N THR A 197 7.68 -19.10 -4.98
CA THR A 197 8.71 -20.13 -5.10
C THR A 197 9.28 -20.07 -6.52
N PRO A 198 10.62 -20.02 -6.70
CA PRO A 198 11.20 -20.02 -8.05
C PRO A 198 10.78 -21.30 -8.78
N THR A 199 10.20 -21.14 -9.98
CA THR A 199 9.96 -22.26 -10.87
C THR A 199 11.32 -22.85 -11.26
N PRO A 200 11.56 -24.17 -11.10
CA PRO A 200 12.80 -24.78 -11.56
C PRO A 200 12.95 -24.53 -13.05
N ALA A 201 14.11 -24.04 -13.47
CA ALA A 201 14.44 -23.88 -14.88
C ALA A 201 14.26 -25.24 -15.58
N PRO A 202 13.73 -25.28 -16.82
CA PRO A 202 13.62 -26.53 -17.56
C PRO A 202 15.01 -27.16 -17.67
N THR A 203 15.17 -28.35 -17.09
CA THR A 203 16.37 -29.17 -17.28
C THR A 203 16.52 -29.41 -18.77
N GLN A 204 17.52 -28.78 -19.41
CA GLN A 204 17.91 -29.16 -20.76
C GLN A 204 18.32 -30.63 -20.71
N ALA A 205 17.52 -31.50 -21.34
CA ALA A 205 17.91 -32.87 -21.58
C ALA A 205 19.24 -32.83 -22.33
N ALA A 206 20.26 -33.48 -21.78
CA ALA A 206 21.53 -33.64 -22.45
C ALA A 206 21.26 -34.27 -23.82
N GLY A 207 21.39 -33.48 -24.88
CA GLY A 207 21.26 -33.97 -26.24
C GLY A 207 22.26 -35.09 -26.43
N THR A 208 21.77 -36.26 -26.82
CA THR A 208 22.60 -37.37 -27.27
C THR A 208 23.49 -36.85 -28.39
N VAL A 209 24.79 -36.71 -28.12
CA VAL A 209 25.79 -36.43 -29.15
C VAL A 209 25.86 -37.67 -30.03
N VAL A 210 25.23 -37.63 -31.20
CA VAL A 210 25.44 -38.66 -32.23
C VAL A 210 26.80 -38.37 -32.87
N PRO A 211 27.82 -39.25 -32.74
CA PRO A 211 29.08 -39.04 -33.41
C PRO A 211 28.89 -39.22 -34.92
N VAL A 212 29.09 -38.15 -35.69
CA VAL A 212 29.20 -38.25 -37.15
C VAL A 212 30.55 -38.89 -37.46
N LEU A 213 30.54 -40.18 -37.80
CA LEU A 213 31.71 -40.85 -38.37
C LEU A 213 32.06 -40.18 -39.70
N SER A 214 33.25 -39.58 -39.77
CA SER A 214 33.82 -39.05 -41.00
C SER A 214 34.17 -40.19 -41.95
N ALA A 215 33.41 -40.35 -43.04
CA ALA A 215 33.77 -41.21 -44.16
C ALA A 215 34.53 -40.40 -45.21
N VAL A 216 35.86 -40.53 -45.19
CA VAL A 216 36.73 -40.12 -46.30
C VAL A 216 36.57 -41.14 -47.43
N VAL A 217 35.97 -40.75 -48.55
CA VAL A 217 35.94 -41.56 -49.77
C VAL A 217 36.81 -40.89 -50.83
N TRP A 218 37.90 -41.57 -51.16
CA TRP A 218 38.75 -41.27 -52.31
C TRP A 218 38.06 -41.70 -53.61
N ILE A 219 37.97 -40.82 -54.60
CA ILE A 219 37.72 -41.22 -55.98
C ILE A 219 38.78 -40.57 -56.86
N LEU A 220 39.67 -41.41 -57.39
CA LEU A 220 40.71 -41.05 -58.35
C LEU A 220 40.51 -41.92 -59.59
N ALA A 221 40.56 -41.26 -60.76
CA ALA A 221 40.55 -41.79 -62.13
C ALA A 221 39.24 -42.45 -62.60
N GLY A 222 38.67 -42.16 -63.77
CA GLY A 222 39.13 -41.38 -64.92
C GLY A 222 38.61 -42.03 -66.19
N PHE A 223 38.00 -41.28 -67.12
CA PHE A 223 37.87 -41.55 -68.57
C PHE A 223 36.82 -40.58 -69.16
N ARG A 224 36.78 -40.14 -70.43
CA ARG A 224 37.70 -39.82 -71.53
C ARG A 224 36.75 -39.43 -72.70
N ARG A 225 37.22 -38.55 -73.60
CA ARG A 225 36.68 -38.18 -74.94
C ARG A 225 35.55 -37.14 -74.94
N ARG A 226 35.55 -36.14 -75.82
CA ARG A 226 36.27 -35.95 -77.09
C ARG A 226 37.03 -34.64 -77.14
#